data_AF-A0A969F8B4-F1
#
_entry.id   AF-A0A969F8B4-F1
#
_cell.length_a   1.000
_cell.length_b   1.000
_cell.length_c   1.000
_cell.angle_alpha   90.00
_cell.angle_beta   90.00
_cell.angle_gamma   90.00
#
_symmetry.space_group_name_H-M   'P 1'
#
loop_
_entity.id
_entity.type
_entity.pdbx_description
1 polymer ?
#
loop_
_entity_poly.entity_id
_entity_poly.type
_entity_poly.pdbx_seq_one_letter_code
_entity_poly.pdbx_strand_id
1 'polypeptide(L)' 'MTGEAGKLIGLSGKQVGRLADAGYFPNVARKSPQPRSPRVIPGSDLITYLEQKS' A
#
# COMPACT_ATOMS: atom_id res chain seq x y z
N MET A 1 -7.53 7.73 11.24
CA MET A 1 -6.08 7.54 11.02
C MET A 1 -5.88 6.56 9.88
N THR A 2 -5.84 7.04 8.63
CA THR A 2 -5.72 6.21 7.42
C THR A 2 -4.51 6.70 6.63
N GLY A 3 -3.50 5.84 6.49
CA GLY A 3 -2.49 5.93 5.41
C GLY A 3 -1.09 6.41 5.82
N GLU A 4 -0.40 5.71 6.72
CA GLU A 4 1.07 5.90 6.88
C GLU A 4 1.81 5.59 5.58
N ALA A 5 1.45 4.49 4.89
CA ALA A 5 2.07 4.11 3.62
C ALA A 5 1.99 5.20 2.54
N GLY A 6 0.83 5.85 2.41
CA GLY A 6 0.63 6.92 1.43
C GLY A 6 1.52 8.13 1.69
N LYS A 7 1.71 8.51 2.95
CA LYS A 7 2.61 9.61 3.31
C LYS A 7 4.05 9.35 2.90
N LEU A 8 4.53 8.11 3.02
CA LEU A 8 5.90 7.73 2.67
C LEU A 8 6.19 7.86 1.18
N ILE A 9 5.19 7.60 0.33
CA ILE A 9 5.36 7.63 -1.13
C ILE A 9 4.64 8.82 -1.80
N GLY A 10 4.22 9.82 -1.02
CA GLY A 10 3.55 11.02 -1.53
C GLY A 10 2.16 10.78 -2.16
N LEU A 11 1.49 9.67 -1.82
CA LEU A 11 0.18 9.30 -2.37
C LEU A 11 -0.93 9.34 -1.31
N SER A 12 -2.15 9.63 -1.75
CA SER A 12 -3.33 9.46 -0.89
C SER A 12 -3.59 7.99 -0.58
N GLY A 13 -4.19 7.67 0.57
CA GLY A 13 -4.57 6.30 0.91
C GLY A 13 -5.49 5.62 -0.14
N LYS A 14 -6.27 6.42 -0.89
CA LYS A 14 -7.10 5.92 -2.01
C LYS A 14 -6.23 5.49 -3.20
N GLN A 15 -5.21 6.27 -3.56
CA GLN A 15 -4.26 5.91 -4.61
C GLN A 15 -3.47 4.66 -4.25
N VAL A 16 -2.97 4.58 -3.02
CA VAL A 16 -2.30 3.39 -2.49
C VAL A 16 -3.21 2.16 -2.52
N GLY A 17 -4.49 2.33 -2.17
CA GLY A 17 -5.48 1.25 -2.26
C GLY A 17 -5.66 0.72 -3.69
N ARG A 18 -5.70 1.62 -4.68
CA ARG A 18 -5.79 1.22 -6.10
C ARG A 18 -4.54 0.48 -6.58
N LEU A 19 -3.35 0.92 -6.15
CA LEU A 19 -2.09 0.24 -6.48
C LEU A 19 -2.03 -1.17 -5.87
N ALA A 20 -2.50 -1.32 -4.62
CA ALA A 20 -2.64 -2.63 -3.99
C ALA A 20 -3.61 -3.54 -4.77
N ASP A 21 -4.76 -3.00 -5.18
CA ASP A 21 -5.76 -3.75 -5.97
C ASP A 21 -5.25 -4.11 -7.38
N ALA A 22 -4.33 -3.32 -7.93
CA ALA A 22 -3.65 -3.59 -9.20
C ALA A 22 -2.41 -4.50 -9.07
N GLY A 23 -2.08 -4.98 -7.86
CA GLY A 23 -1.01 -5.95 -7.65
C GLY A 23 0.40 -5.37 -7.57
N TYR A 24 0.56 -4.05 -7.39
CA TYR A 24 1.88 -3.42 -7.27
C TYR A 24 2.62 -3.75 -5.97
N PHE A 25 1.90 -4.24 -4.95
CA PHE A 25 2.46 -4.59 -3.65
C PHE A 25 2.26 -6.09 -3.42
N PRO A 26 3.23 -6.95 -3.80
CA PRO A 26 3.07 -8.39 -3.78
C PRO A 26 2.82 -8.96 -2.39
N ASN A 27 3.30 -8.27 -1.34
CA ASN A 27 3.20 -8.70 0.04
C ASN A 27 2.09 -7.93 0.80
N VAL A 28 1.17 -7.27 0.10
CA VAL A 28 0.05 -6.59 0.76
C VAL A 28 -0.84 -7.59 1.50
N ALA A 29 -1.05 -7.33 2.78
CA ALA A 29 -1.90 -8.15 3.63
C ALA A 29 -3.09 -7.33 4.14
N ARG A 30 -4.06 -8.01 4.73
CA ARG A 30 -5.17 -7.41 5.46
C ARG A 30 -4.97 -7.63 6.95
N LYS A 31 -5.27 -6.63 7.77
CA LYS A 31 -5.15 -6.73 9.23
C LYS A 31 -6.08 -7.81 9.82
N SER A 32 -7.19 -8.11 9.15
CA SER A 32 -8.06 -9.24 9.47
C SER A 32 -8.63 -9.85 8.18
N PRO A 33 -9.22 -11.05 8.21
CA PRO A 33 -9.84 -11.66 7.03
C PRO A 33 -11.06 -10.89 6.48
N GLN A 34 -11.53 -9.86 7.21
CA GLN A 34 -12.76 -9.17 6.86
C GLN A 34 -12.59 -8.32 5.59
N PRO A 35 -13.59 -8.32 4.67
CA PRO A 35 -13.50 -7.65 3.35
C PRO A 35 -13.18 -6.14 3.38
N ARG A 36 -13.28 -5.48 4.54
CA ARG A 36 -13.03 -4.04 4.74
C ARG A 36 -11.97 -3.73 5.80
N SER A 37 -11.29 -4.75 6.31
CA SER A 37 -10.20 -4.50 7.24
C SER A 37 -9.10 -3.66 6.57
N PRO A 38 -8.39 -2.81 7.30
CA PRO A 38 -7.24 -2.06 6.77
C PRO A 38 -6.24 -2.97 6.06
N ARG A 39 -5.73 -2.52 4.92
CA ARG A 39 -4.60 -3.15 4.24
C ARG A 39 -3.31 -2.73 4.94
N VAL A 40 -2.38 -3.66 5.06
CA VAL A 40 -1.03 -3.47 5.57
C VAL A 40 -0.09 -3.70 4.40
N ILE A 41 0.62 -2.65 4.00
CA ILE A 41 1.59 -2.71 2.91
C ILE A 41 2.97 -2.65 3.54
N PRO A 42 3.83 -3.66 3.32
CA PRO A 42 5.18 -3.65 3.84
C PRO A 42 6.00 -2.47 3.32
N GLY A 43 6.89 -1.94 4.17
CA GLY A 43 7.78 -0.85 3.78
C GLY A 43 8.68 -1.21 2.58
N SER A 44 9.10 -2.47 2.48
CA SER A 44 9.87 -2.99 1.33
C SER A 44 9.15 -2.78 0.00
N ASP A 45 7.86 -3.11 -0.05
CA ASP A 45 7.06 -2.97 -1.26
C ASP A 45 6.88 -1.50 -1.66
N LEU A 46 6.80 -0.60 -0.67
CA LEU A 46 6.77 0.85 -0.90
C LEU A 46 8.10 1.37 -1.46
N ILE A 47 9.24 0.89 -0.93
CA ILE A 47 10.58 1.25 -1.41
C ILE A 47 10.77 0.76 -2.84
N THR A 48 10.48 -0.52 -3.11
CA THR A 48 10.57 -1.09 -4.47
C THR A 48 9.70 -0.33 -5.47
N TYR A 49 8.49 0.08 -5.07
CA TYR A 49 7.64 0.91 -5.92
C TYR A 49 8.27 2.28 -6.24
N LEU A 50 8.90 2.93 -5.27
CA LEU A 50 9.61 4.21 -5.48
C LEU A 50 10.84 4.04 -6.38
N GLU A 51 11.61 2.97 -6.19
CA GLU A 51 12.79 2.67 -7.00
C GLU A 51 12.43 2.43 -8.47
N GLN A 52 11.33 1.73 -8.75
CA GLN A 52 10.87 1.49 -10.13
C GLN A 52 10.34 2.74 -10.86
N LYS A 53 10.13 3.85 -10.14
CA LYS A 53 9.54 5.08 -10.67
C LYS A 53 10.53 6.26 -10.70
N SER A 54 11.75 6.06 -10.21
CA SER A 54 12.86 7.03 -10.32
C SER A 54 13.66 6.79 -11.59
#